data_AF-A0A8T3VID0-F1
#
_entry.id   AF-A0A8T3VID0-F1
#
_cell.length_a   1.000
_cell.length_b   1.000
_cell.length_c   1.000
_cell.angle_alpha   90.00
_cell.angle_beta   90.00
_cell.angle_gamma   90.00
#
_symmetry.space_group_name_H-M   'P 1'
#
loop_
_entity.id
_entity.type
_entity.pdbx_description
1 polymer ?
#
loop_
_entity_poly.entity_id
_entity_poly.type
_entity_poly.pdbx_seq_one_letter_code
_entity_poly.pdbx_strand_id
1 'polypeptide(L)'
;MKCPNCNAETVDGAGFCPSCGHELKNDELIYCPNCGELTKARASFCAKCGFKFQEKYKSSGVETRSVEFICGLIGSLIGIIVALIILSSGLLDTRYTGIILLTLSCIALASTIFLTKDRKVGGAVLIVVALILLANTNRFGFIELIFIAIAGLLAVFRK
;
A
#
# COMPACT_ATOMS: atom_id res chain seq x y z
N MET A 1 -26.50 6.22 2.33
CA MET A 1 -26.88 7.22 3.38
C MET A 1 -26.48 8.65 2.98
N LYS A 2 -26.87 9.71 3.73
CA LYS A 2 -26.43 11.10 3.48
C LYS A 2 -25.42 11.55 4.53
N CYS A 3 -24.40 12.30 4.11
CA CYS A 3 -23.41 12.84 5.04
C CYS A 3 -24.03 13.86 6.00
N PRO A 4 -23.85 13.75 7.34
CA PRO A 4 -24.42 14.69 8.31
C PRO A 4 -23.76 16.08 8.26
N ASN A 5 -22.59 16.21 7.65
CA ASN A 5 -21.84 17.46 7.59
C ASN A 5 -22.11 18.28 6.32
N CYS A 6 -22.21 17.63 5.17
CA CYS A 6 -22.37 18.32 3.88
C CYS A 6 -23.61 17.89 3.07
N ASN A 7 -24.43 16.98 3.62
CA ASN A 7 -25.63 16.42 2.99
C ASN A 7 -25.41 15.72 1.62
N ALA A 8 -24.17 15.54 1.18
CA ALA A 8 -23.85 14.77 -0.01
C ALA A 8 -24.30 13.31 0.15
N GLU A 9 -24.67 12.69 -0.97
CA GLU A 9 -25.07 11.29 -1.02
C GLU A 9 -23.85 10.38 -0.91
N THR A 10 -23.92 9.38 -0.02
CA THR A 10 -22.79 8.49 0.31
C THR A 10 -23.21 7.04 0.23
N VAL A 11 -22.30 6.17 -0.22
CA VAL A 11 -22.53 4.72 -0.25
C VAL A 11 -22.58 4.14 1.16
N ASP A 12 -23.44 3.17 1.39
CA ASP A 12 -23.51 2.43 2.66
C ASP A 12 -22.25 1.58 2.79
N GLY A 13 -21.51 1.68 3.91
CA GLY A 13 -20.16 1.11 4.01
C GLY A 13 -19.02 2.13 4.01
N ALA A 14 -19.25 3.37 3.55
CA ALA A 14 -18.19 4.35 3.44
C ALA A 14 -17.68 4.79 4.83
N GLY A 15 -16.36 4.71 5.07
CA GLY A 15 -15.73 5.22 6.29
C GLY A 15 -15.60 6.75 6.32
N PHE A 16 -15.58 7.40 5.15
CA PHE A 16 -15.45 8.85 5.00
C PHE A 16 -16.33 9.37 3.86
N CYS A 17 -16.81 10.61 3.98
CA CYS A 17 -17.57 11.27 2.94
C CYS A 17 -16.62 11.67 1.79
N PRO A 18 -16.85 11.21 0.55
CA PRO A 18 -15.99 11.55 -0.59
C PRO A 18 -16.05 13.04 -0.96
N SER A 19 -17.09 13.76 -0.53
CA SER A 19 -17.30 15.16 -0.90
C SER A 19 -16.71 16.17 0.09
N CYS A 20 -16.60 15.82 1.38
CA CYS A 20 -16.10 16.74 2.41
C CYS A 20 -15.06 16.14 3.35
N GLY A 21 -14.72 14.86 3.22
CA GLY A 21 -13.76 14.17 4.08
C GLY A 21 -14.26 13.87 5.49
N HIS A 22 -15.52 14.20 5.83
CA HIS A 22 -16.10 13.92 7.15
C HIS A 22 -16.18 12.40 7.41
N GLU A 23 -15.73 11.95 8.58
CA GLU A 23 -15.78 10.53 8.94
C GLU A 23 -17.24 10.08 9.09
N LEU A 24 -17.61 9.10 8.29
CA LEU A 24 -18.93 8.49 8.31
C LEU A 24 -18.85 7.29 9.24
N LYS A 25 -19.47 7.41 10.42
CA LYS A 25 -19.57 6.30 11.36
C LYS A 25 -20.56 5.30 10.80
N ASN A 26 -20.04 4.35 10.03
CA ASN A 26 -20.80 3.21 9.57
C ASN A 26 -21.02 2.30 10.79
N ASP A 27 -22.18 2.47 11.43
CA ASP A 27 -22.62 1.65 12.56
C ASP A 27 -23.07 0.28 12.04
N GLU A 28 -22.14 -0.50 11.49
CA GLU A 28 -22.40 -1.94 11.30
C GLU A 28 -22.68 -2.55 12.68
N LEU A 29 -23.79 -3.27 12.79
CA LEU A 29 -24.22 -3.92 14.01
C LEU A 29 -23.86 -5.39 13.93
N ILE A 30 -23.16 -5.88 14.95
CA ILE A 30 -22.77 -7.28 15.15
C ILE A 30 -23.47 -7.83 16.39
N TYR A 31 -23.73 -9.13 16.42
CA TYR A 31 -24.19 -9.80 17.63
C TYR A 31 -23.01 -10.21 18.50
N CYS A 32 -23.09 -9.97 19.80
CA CYS A 32 -22.08 -10.45 20.74
C CYS A 32 -22.08 -11.99 20.79
N PRO A 33 -20.95 -12.68 20.55
CA PRO A 33 -20.91 -14.14 20.55
C PRO A 33 -21.13 -14.75 21.94
N ASN A 34 -20.94 -13.97 23.01
CA ASN A 34 -21.10 -14.44 24.38
C ASN A 34 -22.53 -14.28 24.92
N CYS A 35 -23.24 -13.20 24.56
CA CYS A 35 -24.55 -12.90 25.15
C CYS A 35 -25.66 -12.62 24.13
N GLY A 36 -25.36 -12.64 22.84
CA GLY A 36 -26.33 -12.39 21.76
C GLY A 36 -26.81 -10.94 21.64
N GLU A 37 -26.23 -9.99 22.38
CA GLU A 37 -26.65 -8.59 22.31
C GLU A 37 -26.17 -7.92 21.02
N LEU A 38 -27.05 -7.13 20.40
CA LEU A 38 -26.72 -6.34 19.23
C LEU A 38 -25.78 -5.18 19.64
N THR A 39 -24.58 -5.15 19.08
CA THR A 39 -23.52 -4.20 19.44
C THR A 39 -22.90 -3.59 18.19
N LYS A 40 -22.32 -2.40 18.28
CA LYS A 40 -21.56 -1.80 17.18
C LYS A 40 -20.32 -2.64 16.85
N ALA A 41 -20.07 -2.89 15.57
CA ALA A 41 -18.93 -3.63 15.04
C ALA A 41 -17.57 -3.11 15.53
N ARG A 42 -17.50 -1.81 15.84
CA ARG A 42 -16.29 -1.12 16.33
C ARG A 42 -16.19 -1.03 17.86
N ALA A 43 -17.10 -1.62 18.62
CA ALA A 43 -17.04 -1.59 20.09
C ALA A 43 -15.90 -2.47 20.61
N SER A 44 -15.08 -1.97 21.53
CA SER A 44 -13.99 -2.74 22.14
C SER A 44 -14.48 -3.79 23.13
N PHE A 45 -15.69 -3.60 23.68
CA PHE A 45 -16.32 -4.51 24.63
C PHE A 45 -17.85 -4.46 24.45
N CYS A 46 -18.51 -5.57 24.76
CA CYS A 46 -19.96 -5.61 24.84
C CYS A 46 -20.43 -4.83 26.07
N ALA A 47 -21.30 -3.83 25.89
CA ALA A 47 -21.83 -3.01 26.97
C ALA A 47 -22.68 -3.81 27.97
N LYS A 48 -23.21 -4.97 27.56
CA LYS A 48 -24.07 -5.82 28.40
C LYS A 48 -23.30 -6.85 29.23
N CYS A 49 -22.39 -7.59 28.61
CA CYS A 49 -21.73 -8.72 29.28
C CYS A 49 -20.21 -8.53 29.49
N GLY A 50 -19.65 -7.39 29.07
CA GLY A 50 -18.22 -7.11 29.21
C GLY A 50 -17.31 -7.94 28.30
N PHE A 51 -17.87 -8.74 27.37
CA PHE A 51 -17.08 -9.53 26.43
C PHE A 51 -16.19 -8.62 25.58
N LYS A 52 -14.87 -8.84 25.63
CA LYS A 52 -13.88 -8.03 24.93
C LYS A 52 -13.79 -8.49 23.48
N PHE A 53 -14.20 -7.64 22.54
CA PHE A 53 -14.03 -7.92 21.12
C PHE A 53 -12.54 -7.78 20.77
N GLN A 54 -11.95 -8.84 20.21
CA GLN A 54 -10.57 -8.76 19.74
C GLN A 54 -10.54 -7.91 18.45
N GLU A 55 -9.51 -7.07 18.30
CA GLU A 55 -9.35 -6.06 17.23
C GLU A 55 -9.38 -6.59 15.77
N LYS A 56 -9.71 -7.86 15.55
CA LYS A 56 -9.80 -8.48 14.22
C LYS A 56 -10.99 -8.00 13.37
N TYR A 57 -11.84 -7.12 13.89
CA TYR A 57 -13.00 -6.56 13.18
C TYR A 57 -12.86 -5.06 12.86
N LYS A 58 -11.62 -4.57 12.64
CA LYS A 58 -11.43 -3.30 11.93
C LYS A 58 -11.72 -3.52 10.44
N SER A 59 -12.88 -3.03 10.03
CA SER A 59 -13.40 -2.91 8.67
C SER A 59 -12.34 -2.56 7.62
N SER A 60 -12.34 -3.31 6.53
CA SER A 60 -12.09 -2.92 5.14
C SER A 60 -11.47 -1.53 4.90
N GLY A 61 -10.22 -1.35 5.30
CA GLY A 61 -9.26 -0.59 4.52
C GLY A 61 -8.40 -1.60 3.81
N VAL A 62 -8.04 -1.37 2.55
CA VAL A 62 -7.08 -2.21 1.81
C VAL A 62 -5.96 -2.61 2.76
N GLU A 63 -5.83 -3.90 3.08
CA GLU A 63 -4.80 -4.39 4.00
C GLU A 63 -3.46 -3.86 3.46
N THR A 64 -2.81 -2.95 4.20
CA THR A 64 -1.62 -2.22 3.72
C THR A 64 -0.48 -3.16 3.35
N ARG A 65 -0.49 -4.39 3.89
CA ARG A 65 0.40 -5.48 3.50
C ARG A 65 0.31 -5.78 2.00
N SER A 66 -0.88 -5.74 1.44
CA SER A 66 -1.10 -5.91 0.01
C SER A 66 -0.63 -4.70 -0.77
N VAL A 67 -0.83 -3.47 -0.27
CA VAL A 67 -0.44 -2.23 -0.99
C VAL A 67 1.08 -2.12 -1.14
N GLU A 68 1.84 -2.35 -0.06
CA GLU A 68 3.32 -2.35 -0.08
C GLU A 68 3.85 -3.32 -1.15
N PHE A 69 3.29 -4.54 -1.15
CA PHE A 69 3.70 -5.60 -2.05
C PHE A 69 3.26 -5.35 -3.50
N ILE A 70 2.03 -4.90 -3.72
CA ILE A 70 1.48 -4.60 -5.04
C ILE A 70 2.24 -3.43 -5.68
N CYS A 71 2.48 -2.34 -4.95
CA CYS A 71 3.26 -1.22 -5.47
C CYS A 71 4.70 -1.64 -5.81
N GLY A 72 5.33 -2.45 -4.95
CA GLY A 72 6.67 -2.99 -5.21
C GLY A 72 6.72 -3.88 -6.45
N LEU A 73 5.72 -4.77 -6.63
CA LEU A 73 5.62 -5.63 -7.81
C LEU A 73 5.37 -4.84 -9.09
N ILE A 74 4.41 -3.91 -9.09
CA ILE A 74 4.09 -3.08 -10.26
C ILE A 74 5.33 -2.26 -10.65
N GLY A 75 5.98 -1.60 -9.68
CA GLY A 75 7.20 -0.84 -9.92
C GLY A 75 8.32 -1.69 -10.53
N SER A 76 8.56 -2.87 -9.98
CA SER A 76 9.59 -3.79 -10.47
C SER A 76 9.30 -4.31 -11.88
N LEU A 77 8.04 -4.64 -12.19
CA LEU A 77 7.64 -5.10 -13.52
C LEU A 77 7.79 -3.99 -14.57
N ILE A 78 7.34 -2.77 -14.26
CA ILE A 78 7.50 -1.62 -15.15
C ILE A 78 9.00 -1.36 -15.41
N GLY A 79 9.83 -1.41 -14.37
CA GLY A 79 11.27 -1.23 -14.48
C GLY A 79 11.96 -2.25 -15.39
N ILE A 80 11.64 -3.53 -15.21
CA ILE A 80 12.15 -4.61 -16.07
C ILE A 80 11.74 -4.37 -17.53
N ILE A 81 10.47 -4.03 -17.77
CA ILE A 81 9.97 -3.77 -19.14
C ILE A 81 10.71 -2.59 -19.77
N VAL A 82 10.84 -1.47 -19.05
CA VAL A 82 11.55 -0.28 -19.54
C VAL A 82 13.03 -0.59 -19.80
N ALA A 83 13.67 -1.35 -18.92
CA ALA A 83 15.05 -1.78 -19.11
C ALA A 83 15.21 -2.63 -20.39
N LEU A 84 14.32 -3.59 -20.63
CA LEU A 84 14.36 -4.42 -21.85
C LEU A 84 14.14 -3.59 -23.13
N ILE A 85 13.24 -2.60 -23.10
CA ILE A 85 13.04 -1.67 -24.21
C ILE A 85 14.33 -0.88 -24.49
N ILE A 86 15.00 -0.40 -23.44
CA ILE A 86 16.28 0.32 -23.58
C ILE A 86 17.37 -0.61 -24.13
N LEU A 87 17.50 -1.84 -23.62
CA LEU A 87 18.50 -2.80 -24.10
C LEU A 87 18.31 -3.18 -25.58
N SER A 88 17.05 -3.29 -26.02
CA SER A 88 16.70 -3.66 -27.40
C SER A 88 16.87 -2.52 -28.42
N SER A 89 16.87 -1.25 -27.97
CA SER A 89 17.04 -0.07 -28.84
C SER A 89 18.43 0.06 -29.48
N GLY A 90 19.42 -0.73 -29.05
CA GLY A 90 20.71 -0.87 -29.72
C GLY A 90 21.72 0.28 -29.49
N LEU A 91 21.30 1.43 -28.97
CA LEU A 91 22.17 2.59 -28.68
C LEU A 91 23.16 2.28 -27.55
N LEU A 92 24.47 2.29 -27.83
CA LEU A 92 25.50 1.92 -26.85
C LEU A 92 25.48 2.80 -25.60
N ASP A 93 25.26 4.11 -25.73
CA ASP A 93 25.21 5.05 -24.59
C ASP A 93 24.04 4.76 -23.64
N THR A 94 22.91 4.28 -24.16
CA THR A 94 21.74 3.94 -23.33
C THR A 94 21.80 2.50 -22.80
N ARG A 95 22.61 1.61 -23.39
CA ARG A 95 22.77 0.22 -22.92
C ARG A 95 23.25 0.15 -21.47
N TYR A 96 24.24 0.97 -21.09
CA TYR A 96 24.73 0.98 -19.72
C TYR A 96 23.64 1.39 -18.72
N THR A 97 22.87 2.42 -19.07
CA THR A 97 21.71 2.86 -18.29
C THR A 97 20.65 1.75 -18.18
N GLY A 98 20.39 1.03 -19.28
CA GLY A 98 19.47 -0.10 -19.29
C GLY A 98 19.91 -1.26 -18.41
N ILE A 99 21.20 -1.59 -18.38
CA ILE A 99 21.74 -2.65 -17.51
C ILE A 99 21.59 -2.26 -16.04
N ILE A 100 21.95 -1.02 -15.67
CA ILE A 100 21.76 -0.52 -14.30
C ILE A 100 20.29 -0.63 -13.91
N LEU A 101 19.38 -0.15 -14.76
CA LEU A 101 17.95 -0.21 -14.50
C LEU A 101 17.47 -1.65 -14.26
N LEU A 102 17.87 -2.59 -15.12
CA LEU A 102 17.52 -4.00 -14.98
C LEU A 102 18.02 -4.58 -13.65
N THR A 103 19.26 -4.28 -13.25
CA THR A 103 19.81 -4.77 -11.97
C THR A 103 19.05 -4.21 -10.77
N LEU A 104 18.68 -2.93 -10.79
CA LEU A 104 17.92 -2.28 -9.72
C LEU A 104 16.49 -2.83 -9.64
N SER A 105 15.82 -3.09 -10.76
CA SER A 105 14.50 -3.69 -10.76
C SER A 105 14.52 -5.14 -10.23
N CYS A 106 15.58 -5.91 -10.50
CA CYS A 106 15.75 -7.24 -9.90
C CYS A 106 15.95 -7.16 -8.38
N ILE A 107 16.76 -6.21 -7.89
CA ILE A 107 16.95 -5.98 -6.45
C ILE A 107 15.64 -5.54 -5.80
N ALA A 108 14.88 -4.65 -6.45
CA ALA A 108 13.57 -4.21 -5.98
C ALA A 108 12.57 -5.36 -5.89
N LEU A 109 12.55 -6.26 -6.89
CA LEU A 109 11.69 -7.43 -6.89
C LEU A 109 12.03 -8.38 -5.73
N ALA A 110 13.32 -8.69 -5.55
CA ALA A 110 13.79 -9.52 -4.44
C ALA A 110 13.44 -8.91 -3.07
N SER A 111 13.61 -7.59 -2.94
CA SER A 111 13.30 -6.84 -1.72
C SER A 111 11.79 -6.81 -1.43
N THR A 112 10.97 -6.71 -2.48
CA THR A 112 9.51 -6.79 -2.38
C THR A 112 9.09 -8.16 -1.86
N ILE A 113 9.68 -9.24 -2.35
CA ILE A 113 9.45 -10.60 -1.81
C ILE A 113 9.91 -10.68 -0.35
N PHE A 114 11.05 -10.05 -0.01
CA PHE A 114 11.61 -10.02 1.34
C PHE A 114 10.75 -9.26 2.36
N LEU A 115 9.84 -8.36 1.93
CA LEU A 115 8.84 -7.73 2.81
C LEU A 115 7.98 -8.76 3.56
N THR A 116 7.82 -9.97 3.00
CA THR A 116 7.10 -11.06 3.66
C THR A 116 7.82 -11.60 4.90
N LYS A 117 9.16 -11.46 4.95
CA LYS A 117 10.01 -11.90 6.04
C LYS A 117 10.26 -10.77 7.04
N ASP A 118 10.86 -9.66 6.59
CA ASP A 118 11.23 -8.52 7.44
C ASP A 118 10.93 -7.19 6.75
N ARG A 119 9.76 -6.62 7.06
CA ARG A 119 9.24 -5.39 6.42
C ARG A 119 10.18 -4.19 6.51
N LYS A 120 10.84 -4.00 7.67
CA LYS A 120 11.76 -2.87 7.89
C LYS A 120 12.99 -2.97 6.98
N VAL A 121 13.58 -4.16 6.87
CA VAL A 121 14.77 -4.39 6.04
C VAL A 121 14.39 -4.32 4.57
N GLY A 122 13.34 -5.03 4.14
CA GLY A 122 12.88 -4.99 2.75
C GLY A 122 12.49 -3.57 2.31
N GLY A 123 11.77 -2.84 3.16
CA GLY A 123 11.41 -1.44 2.89
C GLY A 123 12.61 -0.49 2.83
N ALA A 124 13.59 -0.65 3.72
CA ALA A 124 14.82 0.13 3.67
C ALA A 124 15.61 -0.09 2.37
N VAL A 125 15.70 -1.35 1.90
CA VAL A 125 16.35 -1.65 0.62
C VAL A 125 15.60 -1.01 -0.55
N LEU A 126 14.26 -1.04 -0.56
CA LEU A 126 13.48 -0.36 -1.59
C LEU A 126 13.72 1.16 -1.61
N ILE A 127 13.86 1.80 -0.45
CA ILE A 127 14.20 3.23 -0.36
C ILE A 127 15.60 3.48 -0.92
N VAL A 128 16.58 2.65 -0.60
CA VAL A 128 17.94 2.77 -1.15
C VAL A 128 17.93 2.62 -2.67
N VAL A 129 17.20 1.63 -3.20
CA VAL A 129 17.04 1.43 -4.65
C VAL A 129 16.41 2.66 -5.31
N ALA A 130 15.37 3.23 -4.70
CA ALA A 130 14.74 4.46 -5.17
C ALA A 130 15.73 5.63 -5.23
N LEU A 131 16.56 5.83 -4.21
CA LEU A 131 17.59 6.89 -4.23
C LEU A 131 18.63 6.67 -5.33
N ILE A 132 19.04 5.42 -5.56
CA ILE A 132 19.98 5.10 -6.65
C ILE A 132 19.33 5.37 -8.01
N LEU A 133 18.05 5.03 -8.18
CA LEU A 133 17.29 5.35 -9.40
C LEU A 133 17.22 6.86 -9.62
N LEU A 134 16.90 7.63 -8.58
CA LEU A 134 16.86 9.09 -8.63
C LEU A 134 18.20 9.69 -9.09
N ALA A 135 19.32 9.14 -8.61
CA ALA A 135 20.65 9.62 -8.97
C ALA A 135 21.06 9.29 -10.41
N ASN A 136 20.53 8.21 -11.00
CA ASN A 136 20.95 7.70 -12.30
C ASN A 136 19.97 7.98 -13.45
N THR A 137 18.71 8.32 -13.18
CA THR A 137 17.70 8.48 -14.22
C THR A 137 17.30 9.94 -14.47
N ASN A 138 17.60 10.46 -15.67
CA ASN A 138 17.21 11.81 -16.08
C ASN A 138 15.85 11.90 -16.81
N ARG A 139 15.28 10.77 -17.29
CA ARG A 139 14.01 10.79 -18.05
C ARG A 139 13.11 9.54 -17.94
N PHE A 140 13.66 8.32 -17.90
CA PHE A 140 12.87 7.09 -18.16
C PHE A 140 12.41 6.31 -16.92
N GLY A 141 12.96 6.59 -15.73
CA GLY A 141 12.72 5.81 -14.51
C GLY A 141 11.78 6.44 -13.48
N PHE A 142 11.15 7.59 -13.77
CA PHE A 142 10.37 8.32 -12.77
C PHE A 142 9.16 7.53 -12.25
N ILE A 143 8.48 6.77 -13.12
CA ILE A 143 7.32 5.98 -12.71
C ILE A 143 7.75 4.82 -11.79
N GLU A 144 8.78 4.08 -12.18
CA GLU A 144 9.37 3.02 -11.34
C GLU A 144 9.83 3.57 -9.98
N LEU A 145 10.53 4.71 -9.99
CA LEU A 145 10.96 5.41 -8.78
C LEU A 145 9.79 5.69 -7.84
N ILE A 146 8.68 6.25 -8.36
CA ILE A 146 7.51 6.59 -7.55
C ILE A 146 6.93 5.35 -6.88
N PHE A 147 6.71 4.28 -7.64
CA PHE A 147 6.14 3.03 -7.11
C PHE A 147 7.04 2.37 -6.06
N ILE A 148 8.35 2.29 -6.32
CA ILE A 148 9.33 1.71 -5.39
C ILE A 148 9.48 2.56 -4.12
N ALA A 149 9.53 3.89 -4.27
CA ALA A 149 9.64 4.81 -3.13
C ALA A 149 8.39 4.74 -2.23
N ILE A 150 7.18 4.72 -2.81
CA ILE A 150 5.94 4.56 -2.06
C ILE A 150 5.93 3.22 -1.33
N ALA A 151 6.27 2.12 -2.01
CA ALA A 151 6.32 0.79 -1.41
C ALA A 151 7.30 0.74 -0.23
N GLY A 152 8.50 1.30 -0.39
CA GLY A 152 9.52 1.36 0.66
C GLY A 152 9.12 2.23 1.86
N LEU A 153 8.59 3.43 1.61
CA LEU A 153 8.12 4.34 2.67
C LEU A 153 6.98 3.72 3.48
N LEU A 154 5.98 3.15 2.82
CA LEU A 154 4.88 2.46 3.49
C LEU A 154 5.40 1.31 4.36
N ALA A 155 6.33 0.51 3.83
CA ALA A 155 6.88 -0.63 4.55
C ALA A 155 7.71 -0.25 5.79
N VAL A 156 8.47 0.85 5.75
CA VAL A 156 9.34 1.27 6.87
C VAL A 156 8.55 2.01 7.95
N PHE A 157 7.64 2.91 7.57
CA PHE A 157 6.95 3.79 8.51
C PHE A 157 5.67 3.18 9.10
N ARG A 158 5.26 1.98 8.68
CA ARG A 158 4.12 1.28 9.27
C ARG A 158 4.44 0.78 10.69
N LYS A 159 3.61 1.20 11.66
CA LYS A 159 3.56 0.66 13.02
C LYS A 159 2.85 -0.69 13.07
#